data_AF-T0XWI8-F1
#
_entry.id   AF-T0XWI8-F1
#
_cell.length_a   1.000
_cell.length_b   1.000
_cell.length_c   1.000
_cell.angle_alpha   90.00
_cell.angle_beta   90.00
_cell.angle_gamma   90.00
#
_symmetry.space_group_name_H-M   'P 1'
#
loop_
_entity.id
_entity.type
_entity.pdbx_description
1 polymer ?
#
loop_
_entity_poly.entity_id
_entity_poly.type
_entity_poly.pdbx_seq_one_letter_code
_entity_poly.pdbx_strand_id
1 'polypeptide(L)'
;VDGTYPCIIHMNRTEQQMAELFLEINDNQRRVPSSLRWDLVRLVRSNDQATAMTADIVYELAQRKDSPFFDVGIDLTGEKRELTIKQGSLAPEIKTLVSRNIKKKSGGTTDFEEYLNLLIRFFVAIRSLDPEGWGTTTSTFFKARVLRALIRVLSDMIGSTPMEHLTTDRMRDK
;
A
#
# COMPACT_ATOMS: atom_id res chain seq x y z
N VAL A 1 2.44 -20.70 40.03
CA VAL A 1 3.16 -19.52 40.55
C VAL A 1 2.44 -18.32 39.99
N ASP A 2 1.75 -17.56 40.85
CA ASP A 2 1.09 -16.33 40.43
C ASP A 2 2.14 -15.24 40.26
N GLY A 3 2.23 -14.67 39.05
CA GLY A 3 3.15 -13.58 38.73
C GLY A 3 2.44 -12.24 38.83
N THR A 4 3.03 -11.30 39.59
CA THR A 4 2.59 -9.90 39.60
C THR A 4 3.33 -9.14 38.51
N TYR A 5 2.60 -8.48 37.62
CA TYR A 5 3.16 -7.67 36.53
C TYR A 5 2.72 -6.21 36.67
N PRO A 6 3.60 -5.24 36.44
CA PRO A 6 3.18 -3.85 36.33
C PRO A 6 2.31 -3.69 35.09
N CYS A 7 1.08 -3.20 35.27
CA CYS A 7 0.15 -2.93 34.18
C CYS A 7 -0.39 -1.49 34.27
N ILE A 8 -0.65 -0.90 33.11
CA ILE A 8 -1.37 0.37 32.98
C ILE A 8 -2.69 0.04 32.27
N ILE A 9 -3.81 0.38 32.89
CA ILE A 9 -5.15 0.17 32.32
C ILE A 9 -5.68 1.51 31.86
N HIS A 10 -5.88 1.66 30.54
CA HIS A 10 -6.50 2.84 29.96
C HIS A 10 -8.02 2.64 29.86
N MET A 11 -8.78 3.37 30.66
CA MET A 11 -10.25 3.34 30.65
C MET A 11 -10.83 4.46 29.77
N ASN A 12 -12.07 4.29 29.29
CA ASN A 12 -12.84 5.31 28.56
C ASN A 12 -12.16 5.85 27.29
N ARG A 13 -11.54 4.96 26.50
CA ARG A 13 -10.94 5.30 25.19
C ARG A 13 -11.85 4.87 24.05
N THR A 14 -11.89 5.67 22.99
CA THR A 14 -12.52 5.26 21.73
C THR A 14 -11.62 4.27 20.99
N GLU A 15 -12.19 3.57 20.00
CA GLU A 15 -11.43 2.64 19.16
C GLU A 15 -10.26 3.33 18.45
N GLN A 16 -10.48 4.55 17.95
CA GLN A 16 -9.44 5.37 17.31
C GLN A 16 -8.31 5.71 18.29
N GLN A 17 -8.63 6.12 19.51
CA GLN A 17 -7.63 6.42 20.54
C GLN A 17 -6.84 5.18 20.98
N MET A 18 -7.48 4.01 21.01
CA MET A 18 -6.81 2.74 21.30
C MET A 18 -5.89 2.33 20.14
N ALA A 19 -6.30 2.56 18.90
CA ALA A 19 -5.48 2.31 17.71
C ALA A 19 -4.26 3.24 17.65
N GLU A 20 -4.42 4.52 17.98
CA GLU A 20 -3.32 5.49 18.12
C GLU A 20 -2.28 5.00 19.14
N LEU A 21 -2.75 4.66 20.35
CA LEU A 21 -1.88 4.14 21.40
C LEU A 21 -1.19 2.83 21.00
N PHE A 22 -1.92 1.93 20.33
CA PHE A 22 -1.35 0.69 19.83
C PHE A 22 -0.23 0.97 18.83
N LEU A 23 -0.44 1.86 17.86
CA LEU A 23 0.57 2.24 16.87
C LEU A 23 1.79 2.87 17.56
N GLU A 24 1.59 3.80 18.48
CA GLU A 24 2.67 4.47 19.23
C GLU A 24 3.57 3.46 19.97
N ILE A 25 2.97 2.50 20.67
CA ILE A 25 3.71 1.47 21.43
C ILE A 25 4.41 0.47 20.50
N ASN A 26 3.78 0.14 19.37
CA ASN A 26 4.17 -1.00 18.54
C ASN A 26 4.86 -0.65 17.24
N ASP A 27 5.11 0.63 16.94
CA ASP A 27 5.58 1.10 15.63
C ASP A 27 6.85 0.35 15.16
N ASN A 28 7.75 0.02 16.09
CA ASN A 28 9.02 -0.64 15.81
C ASN A 28 9.14 -2.08 16.35
N GLN A 29 8.08 -2.65 16.92
CA GLN A 29 8.13 -3.99 17.49
C GLN A 29 8.07 -5.09 16.42
N ARG A 30 9.02 -6.04 16.41
CA ARG A 30 9.08 -7.09 15.37
C ARG A 30 7.86 -8.03 15.32
N ARG A 31 7.08 -8.11 16.40
CA ARG A 31 5.98 -9.09 16.56
C ARG A 31 4.65 -8.64 15.95
N VAL A 32 4.48 -7.36 15.66
CA VAL A 32 3.23 -6.85 15.07
C VAL A 32 3.33 -6.92 13.54
N PRO A 33 2.37 -7.57 12.84
CA PRO A 33 2.34 -7.61 11.38
C PRO A 33 2.33 -6.20 10.79
N SER A 34 3.19 -5.96 9.79
CA SER A 34 3.23 -4.64 9.14
C SER A 34 1.91 -4.28 8.45
N SER A 35 1.20 -5.27 7.92
CA SER A 35 -0.13 -5.08 7.32
C SER A 35 -1.15 -4.50 8.29
N LEU A 36 -1.19 -5.00 9.53
CA LEU A 36 -2.09 -4.48 10.57
C LEU A 36 -1.79 -3.00 10.89
N ARG A 37 -0.52 -2.58 10.89
CA ARG A 37 -0.18 -1.17 11.11
C ARG A 37 -0.77 -0.26 10.05
N TRP A 38 -0.66 -0.66 8.79
CA TRP A 38 -1.23 0.09 7.67
C TRP A 38 -2.76 0.12 7.69
N ASP A 39 -3.39 -0.95 8.15
CA ASP A 39 -4.84 -0.97 8.35
C ASP A 39 -5.27 0.04 9.43
N LEU A 40 -4.59 0.05 10.57
CA LEU A 40 -4.85 0.99 11.67
C LEU A 40 -4.58 2.45 11.29
N VAL A 41 -3.62 2.74 10.40
CA VAL A 41 -3.38 4.11 9.88
C VAL A 41 -4.66 4.71 9.28
N ARG A 42 -5.49 3.91 8.61
CA ARG A 42 -6.74 4.38 8.00
C ARG A 42 -7.78 4.74 9.05
N LEU A 43 -7.86 3.94 10.11
CA LEU A 43 -8.74 4.18 11.25
C LEU A 43 -8.33 5.44 12.03
N VAL A 44 -7.03 5.60 12.25
CA VAL A 44 -6.45 6.69 13.04
C VAL A 44 -6.43 8.02 12.28
N ARG A 45 -6.48 8.00 10.95
CA ARG A 45 -6.33 9.18 10.08
C ARG A 45 -5.02 9.92 10.38
N SER A 46 -3.91 9.23 10.17
CA SER A 46 -2.57 9.76 10.40
C SER A 46 -2.37 11.18 9.85
N ASN A 47 -1.77 12.06 10.65
CA ASN A 47 -1.37 13.41 10.25
C ASN A 47 -0.29 13.41 9.14
N ASP A 48 0.41 12.29 8.93
CA ASP A 48 1.29 12.12 7.77
C ASP A 48 0.46 11.83 6.52
N GLN A 49 0.21 12.88 5.74
CA GLN A 49 -0.56 12.84 4.51
C GLN A 49 -0.10 11.74 3.54
N ALA A 50 1.21 11.50 3.41
CA ALA A 50 1.72 10.47 2.51
C ALA A 50 1.42 9.06 3.04
N THR A 51 1.48 8.85 4.36
CA THR A 51 1.11 7.58 5.00
C THR A 51 -0.39 7.32 4.87
N ALA A 52 -1.24 8.30 5.20
CA ALA A 52 -2.68 8.19 5.08
C ALA A 52 -3.11 7.87 3.63
N MET A 53 -2.60 8.66 2.67
CA MET A 53 -2.85 8.46 1.25
C MET A 53 -2.40 7.08 0.77
N THR A 54 -1.22 6.62 1.20
CA THR A 54 -0.72 5.29 0.83
C THR A 54 -1.64 4.17 1.32
N ALA A 55 -2.11 4.27 2.57
CA ALA A 55 -2.99 3.27 3.14
C ALA A 55 -4.32 3.20 2.37
N ASP A 56 -4.88 4.35 2.01
CA ASP A 56 -6.08 4.43 1.18
C ASP A 56 -5.84 3.92 -0.26
N ILE A 57 -4.68 4.20 -0.87
CA ILE A 57 -4.34 3.68 -2.20
C ILE A 57 -4.28 2.16 -2.20
N VAL A 58 -3.62 1.55 -1.21
CA VAL A 58 -3.49 0.08 -1.16
C VAL A 58 -4.85 -0.56 -0.91
N TYR A 59 -5.69 0.07 -0.09
CA TYR A 59 -7.08 -0.36 0.10
C TYR A 59 -7.86 -0.31 -1.22
N GLU A 60 -7.83 0.80 -1.95
CA GLU A 60 -8.54 0.93 -3.23
C GLU A 60 -7.98 0.00 -4.31
N LEU A 61 -6.66 -0.22 -4.37
CA LEU A 61 -6.08 -1.24 -5.25
C LEU A 61 -6.65 -2.62 -4.96
N ALA A 62 -6.97 -2.96 -3.71
CA ALA A 62 -7.57 -4.24 -3.37
C ALA A 62 -9.07 -4.33 -3.69
N GLN A 63 -9.78 -3.20 -3.79
CA GLN A 63 -11.25 -3.16 -3.81
C GLN A 63 -11.86 -2.66 -5.13
N ARG A 64 -11.13 -1.89 -5.94
CA ARG A 64 -11.68 -1.35 -7.20
C ARG A 64 -11.69 -2.41 -8.30
N LYS A 65 -12.79 -2.49 -9.04
CA LYS A 65 -12.99 -3.46 -10.13
C LYS A 65 -12.03 -3.30 -11.31
N ASP A 66 -11.54 -2.08 -11.54
CA ASP A 66 -10.56 -1.80 -12.58
C ASP A 66 -9.11 -2.08 -12.15
N SER A 67 -8.90 -2.40 -10.87
CA SER A 67 -7.61 -2.85 -10.38
C SER A 67 -7.34 -4.30 -10.76
N PRO A 68 -6.12 -4.63 -11.21
CA PRO A 68 -5.74 -6.02 -11.46
C PRO A 68 -5.69 -6.86 -10.18
N PHE A 69 -5.75 -6.25 -8.99
CA PHE A 69 -5.80 -6.99 -7.72
C PHE A 69 -7.23 -7.33 -7.25
N PHE A 70 -8.28 -6.87 -7.94
CA PHE A 70 -9.67 -7.07 -7.50
C PHE A 70 -10.01 -8.55 -7.28
N ASP A 71 -9.71 -9.40 -8.26
CA ASP A 71 -10.08 -10.82 -8.22
C ASP A 71 -9.08 -11.68 -7.42
N VAL A 72 -7.81 -11.25 -7.35
CA VAL A 72 -6.71 -12.04 -6.78
C VAL A 72 -6.36 -11.63 -5.34
N GLY A 73 -6.78 -10.43 -4.93
CA GLY A 73 -6.68 -9.90 -3.57
C GLY A 73 -5.31 -9.32 -3.16
N ILE A 74 -5.37 -8.45 -2.16
CA ILE A 74 -4.24 -8.03 -1.32
C ILE A 74 -4.61 -8.33 0.13
N ASP A 75 -3.72 -8.99 0.87
CA ASP A 75 -3.88 -9.25 2.30
C ASP A 75 -3.66 -7.95 3.10
N LEU A 76 -4.77 -7.28 3.38
CA LEU A 76 -4.82 -6.05 4.16
C LEU A 76 -4.51 -6.30 5.65
N THR A 77 -4.86 -7.43 6.26
CA THR A 77 -4.63 -7.60 7.70
C THR A 77 -3.30 -8.27 8.02
N GLY A 78 -2.77 -9.07 7.08
CA GLY A 78 -1.61 -9.92 7.29
C GLY A 78 -1.98 -11.35 7.69
N GLU A 79 -3.27 -11.63 7.88
CA GLU A 79 -3.80 -12.88 8.44
C GLU A 79 -4.30 -13.86 7.36
N LYS A 80 -4.55 -13.38 6.14
CA LYS A 80 -5.03 -14.20 5.02
C LYS A 80 -3.88 -15.00 4.40
N ARG A 81 -3.73 -16.26 4.80
CA ARG A 81 -2.60 -17.13 4.41
C ARG A 81 -2.62 -17.52 2.93
N GLU A 82 -3.79 -17.52 2.32
CA GLU A 82 -4.03 -17.84 0.92
C GLU A 82 -3.56 -16.74 -0.04
N LEU A 83 -3.49 -15.50 0.44
CA LEU A 83 -3.07 -14.35 -0.35
C LEU A 83 -1.55 -14.17 -0.28
N THR A 84 -0.92 -14.14 -1.46
CA THR A 84 0.54 -14.06 -1.58
C THR A 84 1.06 -12.63 -1.45
N ILE A 85 0.22 -11.63 -1.76
CA ILE A 85 0.57 -10.22 -1.71
C ILE A 85 -0.05 -9.59 -0.46
N LYS A 86 0.80 -9.06 0.42
CA LYS A 86 0.38 -8.37 1.65
C LYS A 86 0.51 -6.87 1.52
N GLN A 87 -0.40 -6.10 2.11
CA GLN A 87 -0.32 -4.64 2.07
C GLN A 87 1.01 -4.12 2.65
N GLY A 88 1.49 -4.75 3.73
CA GLY A 88 2.77 -4.42 4.33
C GLY A 88 4.00 -4.64 3.43
N SER A 89 3.83 -5.31 2.28
CA SER A 89 4.87 -5.42 1.25
C SER A 89 4.83 -4.27 0.25
N LEU A 90 3.64 -3.84 -0.18
CA LEU A 90 3.49 -2.81 -1.23
C LEU A 90 3.52 -1.39 -0.66
N ALA A 91 2.88 -1.19 0.50
CA ALA A 91 2.71 0.13 1.09
C ALA A 91 4.02 0.91 1.31
N PRO A 92 5.15 0.31 1.75
CA PRO A 92 6.40 1.07 1.89
C PRO A 92 6.93 1.67 0.57
N GLU A 93 6.79 0.95 -0.54
CA GLU A 93 7.25 1.44 -1.86
C GLU A 93 6.30 2.49 -2.41
N ILE A 94 4.99 2.30 -2.23
CA ILE A 94 3.97 3.30 -2.61
C ILE A 94 4.15 4.58 -1.78
N LYS A 95 4.37 4.47 -0.46
CA LYS A 95 4.68 5.63 0.39
C LYS A 95 5.92 6.36 -0.10
N THR A 96 6.96 5.64 -0.50
CA THR A 96 8.17 6.25 -1.06
C THR A 96 7.86 7.02 -2.34
N LEU A 97 7.08 6.43 -3.26
CA LEU A 97 6.64 7.07 -4.49
C LEU A 97 5.81 8.33 -4.22
N VAL A 98 4.81 8.24 -3.35
CA VAL A 98 3.93 9.37 -2.98
C VAL A 98 4.74 10.47 -2.30
N SER A 99 5.53 10.14 -1.27
CA SER A 99 6.29 11.12 -0.48
C SER A 99 7.28 11.93 -1.33
N ARG A 100 7.90 11.31 -2.33
CA ARG A 100 8.83 11.97 -3.25
C ARG A 100 8.16 12.99 -4.18
N ASN A 101 6.87 12.82 -4.45
CA ASN A 101 6.17 13.55 -5.51
C ASN A 101 5.05 14.46 -5.00
N ILE A 102 4.56 14.27 -3.76
CA ILE A 102 3.50 15.09 -3.14
C ILE A 102 3.91 16.57 -2.95
N LYS A 103 5.20 16.85 -2.78
CA LYS A 103 5.71 18.22 -2.55
C LYS A 103 5.82 19.06 -3.83
N LYS A 104 5.58 18.50 -5.01
CA LYS A 104 5.82 19.17 -6.30
C LYS A 104 4.63 19.97 -6.85
N LYS A 105 3.43 19.87 -6.28
CA LYS A 105 2.26 20.64 -6.74
C LYS A 105 1.60 21.38 -5.57
N SER A 106 1.72 22.71 -5.53
CA SER A 106 0.92 23.57 -4.66
C SER A 106 -0.47 23.75 -5.30
N GLY A 107 -1.51 23.23 -4.66
CA GLY A 107 -2.91 23.27 -5.14
C GLY A 107 -3.36 21.87 -5.57
N GLY A 108 -3.69 20.97 -4.66
CA GLY A 108 -4.88 21.04 -3.80
C GLY A 108 -6.04 20.37 -4.55
N THR A 109 -6.43 19.16 -4.13
CA THR A 109 -7.44 18.21 -4.65
C THR A 109 -7.05 17.13 -5.69
N THR A 110 -5.88 17.17 -6.34
CA THR A 110 -5.57 16.25 -7.46
C THR A 110 -4.71 15.02 -7.16
N ASP A 111 -4.23 14.79 -5.92
CA ASP A 111 -3.15 13.80 -5.73
C ASP A 111 -3.60 12.34 -5.64
N PHE A 112 -4.64 12.02 -4.86
CA PHE A 112 -5.00 10.63 -4.58
C PHE A 112 -5.39 9.83 -5.83
N GLU A 113 -6.38 10.32 -6.59
CA GLU A 113 -6.85 9.65 -7.81
C GLU A 113 -5.76 9.62 -8.89
N GLU A 114 -4.88 10.63 -8.97
CA GLU A 114 -3.78 10.63 -9.94
C GLU A 114 -2.81 9.47 -9.66
N TYR A 115 -2.38 9.29 -8.39
CA TYR A 115 -1.52 8.17 -7.99
C TYR A 115 -2.21 6.81 -8.08
N LEU A 116 -3.47 6.72 -7.66
CA LEU A 116 -4.23 5.48 -7.73
C LEU A 116 -4.41 5.01 -9.18
N ASN A 117 -4.88 5.91 -10.06
CA ASN A 117 -5.08 5.57 -11.47
C ASN A 117 -3.74 5.30 -12.18
N LEU A 118 -2.64 5.97 -11.79
CA LEU A 118 -1.31 5.65 -12.29
C LEU A 118 -0.88 4.23 -11.91
N LEU A 119 -1.04 3.84 -10.64
CA LEU A 119 -0.71 2.50 -10.18
C LEU A 119 -1.59 1.44 -10.84
N ILE A 120 -2.89 1.70 -11.01
CA ILE A 120 -3.79 0.80 -11.74
C ILE A 120 -3.30 0.61 -13.18
N ARG A 121 -3.07 1.70 -13.95
CA ARG A 121 -2.54 1.62 -15.32
C ARG A 121 -1.23 0.85 -15.38
N PHE A 122 -0.33 1.10 -14.43
CA PHE A 122 0.95 0.41 -14.34
C PHE A 122 0.78 -1.09 -14.10
N PHE A 123 0.00 -1.50 -13.11
CA PHE A 123 -0.20 -2.93 -12.86
C PHE A 123 -1.02 -3.62 -13.94
N VAL A 124 -1.93 -2.91 -14.63
CA VAL A 124 -2.59 -3.42 -15.84
C VAL A 124 -1.57 -3.69 -16.94
N ALA A 125 -0.61 -2.78 -17.17
CA ALA A 125 0.47 -2.99 -18.13
C ALA A 125 1.30 -4.22 -17.77
N ILE A 126 1.67 -4.39 -16.49
CA ILE A 126 2.42 -5.56 -16.01
C ILE A 126 1.61 -6.85 -16.18
N ARG A 127 0.34 -6.87 -15.77
CA ARG A 127 -0.57 -8.02 -15.95
C ARG A 127 -0.66 -8.43 -17.42
N SER A 128 -0.64 -7.48 -18.34
CA SER A 128 -0.72 -7.77 -19.79
C SER A 128 0.47 -8.59 -20.32
N LEU A 129 1.60 -8.63 -19.61
CA LEU A 129 2.78 -9.42 -19.98
C LEU A 129 2.64 -10.90 -19.60
N ASP A 130 1.79 -11.23 -18.64
CA ASP A 130 1.50 -12.59 -18.16
C ASP A 130 0.06 -12.68 -17.62
N PRO A 131 -0.97 -12.62 -18.50
CA PRO A 131 -2.36 -12.53 -18.05
C PRO A 131 -2.81 -13.77 -17.28
N GLU A 132 -2.39 -14.95 -17.74
CA GLU A 132 -2.76 -16.26 -17.16
C GLU A 132 -2.03 -16.54 -15.85
N GLY A 133 -0.80 -16.02 -15.69
CA GLY A 133 -0.04 -16.18 -14.45
C GLY A 133 -0.47 -15.20 -13.35
N TRP A 134 -1.13 -14.10 -13.66
CA TRP A 134 -1.49 -13.10 -12.64
C TRP A 134 -2.35 -13.69 -11.52
N GLY A 135 -1.94 -13.48 -10.26
CA GLY A 135 -2.58 -14.11 -9.09
C GLY A 135 -2.02 -15.48 -8.70
N THR A 136 -1.24 -16.12 -9.55
CA THR A 136 -0.68 -17.45 -9.29
C THR A 136 0.69 -17.39 -8.60
N THR A 137 1.05 -18.46 -7.88
CA THR A 137 2.37 -18.60 -7.23
C THR A 137 3.50 -18.83 -8.22
N THR A 138 3.17 -19.32 -9.42
CA THR A 138 4.14 -19.63 -10.48
C THR A 138 4.55 -18.39 -11.28
N SER A 139 3.69 -17.37 -11.35
CA SER A 139 4.00 -16.14 -12.09
C SER A 139 5.29 -15.47 -11.61
N THR A 140 6.05 -14.98 -12.58
CA THR A 140 7.26 -14.20 -12.31
C THR A 140 6.91 -12.78 -11.88
N PHE A 141 5.82 -12.22 -12.40
CA PHE A 141 5.40 -10.84 -12.14
C PHE A 141 4.56 -10.71 -10.87
N PHE A 142 3.77 -11.72 -10.51
CA PHE A 142 2.91 -11.70 -9.33
C PHE A 142 3.63 -12.18 -8.05
N LYS A 143 4.76 -11.53 -7.73
CA LYS A 143 5.55 -11.80 -6.52
C LYS A 143 5.81 -10.49 -5.79
N ALA A 144 5.60 -10.45 -4.47
CA ALA A 144 5.78 -9.24 -3.67
C ALA A 144 7.15 -8.56 -3.90
N ARG A 145 8.24 -9.33 -4.01
CA ARG A 145 9.57 -8.79 -4.30
C ARG A 145 9.66 -8.10 -5.67
N VAL A 146 8.97 -8.64 -6.67
CA VAL A 146 8.98 -8.15 -8.05
C VAL A 146 8.10 -6.92 -8.16
N LEU A 147 6.88 -6.95 -7.61
CA LEU A 147 5.99 -5.80 -7.55
C LEU A 147 6.65 -4.60 -6.85
N ARG A 148 7.37 -4.83 -5.73
CA ARG A 148 8.16 -3.77 -5.07
C ARG A 148 9.23 -3.17 -5.97
N ALA A 149 9.98 -4.01 -6.69
CA ALA A 149 10.99 -3.53 -7.63
C ALA A 149 10.37 -2.72 -8.77
N LEU A 150 9.24 -3.19 -9.31
CA LEU A 150 8.48 -2.50 -10.35
C LEU A 150 7.95 -1.13 -9.88
N ILE A 151 7.45 -1.01 -8.65
CA ILE A 151 7.03 0.29 -8.07
C ILE A 151 8.21 1.27 -7.99
N ARG A 152 9.42 0.79 -7.68
CA ARG A 152 10.62 1.65 -7.67
C ARG A 152 10.96 2.17 -9.07
N VAL A 153 10.89 1.29 -10.08
CA VAL A 153 11.06 1.68 -11.48
C VAL A 153 10.02 2.73 -11.87
N LEU A 154 8.75 2.53 -11.50
CA LEU A 154 7.70 3.54 -11.71
C LEU A 154 8.04 4.87 -11.02
N SER A 155 8.54 4.84 -9.78
CA SER A 155 8.98 6.05 -9.07
C SER A 155 10.08 6.79 -9.84
N ASP A 156 11.00 6.08 -10.50
CA ASP A 156 12.06 6.69 -11.30
C ASP A 156 11.53 7.23 -12.63
N MET A 157 10.56 6.53 -13.25
CA MET A 157 9.88 6.99 -14.47
C MET A 157 9.13 8.31 -14.25
N ILE A 158 8.43 8.47 -13.13
CA ILE A 158 7.75 9.74 -12.76
C ILE A 158 8.75 10.90 -12.61
N GLY A 159 10.00 10.60 -12.25
CA GLY A 159 11.07 11.60 -12.20
C GLY A 159 11.49 12.15 -13.57
N SER A 160 11.26 11.39 -14.65
CA SER A 160 11.70 11.70 -16.02
C SER A 160 10.56 11.98 -17.00
N THR A 161 9.35 11.53 -16.69
CA THR A 161 8.17 11.62 -17.57
C THR A 161 6.96 12.07 -16.73
N PRO A 162 6.20 13.10 -17.17
CA PRO A 162 4.96 13.51 -16.51
C PRO A 162 3.96 12.35 -16.39
N MET A 163 3.22 12.27 -15.28
CA MET A 163 2.31 11.15 -14.99
C MET A 163 1.21 10.99 -16.05
N GLU A 164 0.72 12.08 -16.63
CA GLU A 164 -0.26 12.10 -17.72
C GLU A 164 0.20 11.36 -18.98
N HIS A 165 1.51 11.29 -19.18
CA HIS A 165 2.12 10.60 -20.31
C HIS A 165 2.42 9.12 -20.02
N LEU A 166 2.31 8.70 -18.78
CA LEU A 166 2.49 7.31 -18.35
C LEU A 166 1.16 6.56 -18.54
N THR A 167 0.83 6.28 -19.80
CA THR A 167 -0.29 5.43 -20.20
C THR A 167 0.11 3.96 -20.22
N THR A 168 -0.86 3.05 -20.16
CA THR A 168 -0.63 1.60 -20.22
C THR A 168 0.19 1.20 -21.45
N ASP A 169 -0.16 1.70 -22.64
CA ASP A 169 0.54 1.37 -23.88
C ASP A 169 1.99 1.86 -23.87
N ARG A 170 2.22 3.09 -23.42
CA ARG A 170 3.58 3.65 -23.37
C ARG A 170 4.49 2.93 -22.36
N MET A 171 3.92 2.37 -21.30
CA MET A 171 4.68 1.55 -20.35
C MET A 171 5.00 0.16 -20.88
N ARG A 172 4.27 -0.34 -21.88
CA ARG A 172 4.55 -1.63 -22.53
C ARG A 172 5.67 -1.54 -23.56
N ASP A 173 5.79 -0.39 -24.21
CA ASP A 173 6.78 -0.15 -25.28
C ASP A 173 8.18 0.21 -24.76
N LYS A 174 8.32 0.46 -23.45
CA LYS A 174 9.58 0.82 -22.77
C LYS A 174 10.13 -0.34 -21.97
#